data_AF-A0A3D9AK08-F1
#
_entry.id   AF-A0A3D9AK08-F1
#
_cell.length_a   1.000
_cell.length_b   1.000
_cell.length_c   1.000
_cell.angle_alpha   90.00
_cell.angle_beta   90.00
_cell.angle_gamma   90.00
#
_symmetry.space_group_name_H-M   'P 1'
#
loop_
_entity.id
_entity.type
_entity.pdbx_description
1 polymer ?
#
loop_
_entity_poly.entity_id
_entity_poly.type
_entity_poly.pdbx_seq_one_letter_code
_entity_poly.pdbx_strand_id
1 'polypeptide(L)'
;MSTLWKITVMEKKDDYIDLLVKFSHPDAGPFPQDKNFALQLLINEAYGFDENFNRYPNSPLGKAISPDKFQPDDLDDLVDSYIKDTIIYEAQNLPWDESEAHEQMDELCHKDGLEDEDDDWDEAWNEHWIEFWKDYNRIPWAIYRITTTDPQWTDHLEKYQEFDSAAYSNSYNSVDRNTKVDVTNPSQISDYISSEKQESSEALDFLEGIADKQPILKKLFGNFFKNN
;
A
#
# COMPACT_ATOMS: atom_id res chain seq x y z
N MET A 1 1.42 -1.62 15.93
CA MET A 1 0.18 -1.07 15.32
C MET A 1 -0.11 -1.92 14.12
N SER A 2 -1.34 -2.38 13.93
CA SER A 2 -1.69 -3.17 12.75
C SER A 2 -1.69 -2.26 11.53
N THR A 3 -0.99 -2.66 10.46
CA THR A 3 -1.04 -1.99 9.17
C THR A 3 -2.40 -2.25 8.53
N LEU A 4 -3.13 -1.19 8.18
CA LEU A 4 -4.40 -1.30 7.45
C LEU A 4 -4.19 -1.14 5.94
N TRP A 5 -3.22 -0.32 5.56
CA TRP A 5 -2.99 0.09 4.19
C TRP A 5 -1.54 -0.13 3.79
N LYS A 6 -1.34 -0.70 2.60
CA LYS A 6 -0.08 -0.61 1.87
C LYS A 6 -0.18 0.53 0.87
N ILE A 7 0.78 1.44 0.88
CA ILE A 7 0.77 2.67 0.08
C ILE A 7 1.94 2.65 -0.88
N THR A 8 1.69 3.06 -2.12
CA THR A 8 2.72 3.31 -3.13
C THR A 8 2.55 4.73 -3.67
N VAL A 9 3.63 5.50 -3.70
CA VAL A 9 3.64 6.81 -4.38
C VAL A 9 3.70 6.60 -5.90
N MET A 10 2.59 6.84 -6.59
CA MET A 10 2.50 6.61 -8.04
C MET A 10 3.12 7.74 -8.85
N GLU A 11 2.88 8.97 -8.42
CA GLU A 11 3.34 10.18 -9.09
C GLU A 11 3.45 11.32 -8.09
N LYS A 12 4.43 12.19 -8.28
CA LYS A 12 4.60 13.41 -7.49
C LYS A 12 4.82 14.59 -8.42
N LYS A 13 3.95 15.58 -8.32
CA LYS A 13 4.03 16.88 -9.00
C LYS A 13 4.13 17.99 -7.96
N ASP A 14 4.28 19.22 -8.42
CA ASP A 14 4.40 20.37 -7.53
C ASP A 14 3.12 20.59 -6.70
N ASP A 15 1.93 20.36 -7.28
CA ASP A 15 0.65 20.68 -6.64
C ASP A 15 -0.15 19.46 -6.18
N TYR A 16 0.24 18.25 -6.59
CA TYR A 16 -0.41 17.02 -6.15
C TYR A 16 0.52 15.81 -6.11
N ILE A 17 0.10 14.83 -5.34
CA ILE A 17 0.68 13.48 -5.29
C ILE A 17 -0.43 12.47 -5.55
N ASP A 18 -0.13 11.46 -6.37
CA ASP A 18 -1.02 10.32 -6.58
C ASP A 18 -0.50 9.14 -5.73
N LEU A 19 -1.37 8.58 -4.90
CA LEU A 19 -1.08 7.44 -4.04
C LEU A 19 -1.95 6.26 -4.43
N LEU A 20 -1.34 5.11 -4.68
CA LEU A 20 -2.06 3.83 -4.72
C LEU A 20 -2.15 3.31 -3.29
N VAL A 21 -3.36 3.16 -2.79
CA VAL A 21 -3.67 2.69 -1.44
C VAL A 21 -4.36 1.35 -1.56
N LYS A 22 -3.77 0.31 -0.98
CA LYS A 22 -4.26 -1.08 -1.02
C LYS A 22 -4.60 -1.55 0.37
N PHE A 23 -5.55 -2.45 0.49
CA PHE A 23 -5.77 -3.13 1.76
C PHE A 23 -4.55 -3.96 2.11
N SER A 24 -4.14 -3.89 3.37
CA SER A 24 -3.16 -4.78 3.98
C SER A 24 -3.78 -5.66 5.08
N HIS A 25 -5.07 -5.44 5.38
CA HIS A 25 -5.82 -6.14 6.41
C HIS A 25 -7.33 -6.05 6.10
N PRO A 26 -8.14 -7.07 6.41
CA PRO A 26 -9.60 -7.03 6.22
C PRO A 26 -10.29 -5.89 6.99
N ASP A 27 -9.79 -5.55 8.18
CA ASP A 27 -10.32 -4.45 9.01
C ASP A 27 -10.12 -3.03 8.44
N ALA A 28 -9.47 -2.87 7.28
CA ALA A 28 -9.22 -1.55 6.70
C ALA A 28 -10.54 -0.79 6.38
N GLY A 29 -11.60 -1.53 6.02
CA GLY A 29 -12.91 -0.94 5.69
C GLY A 29 -12.90 -0.15 4.37
N PRO A 30 -14.03 0.50 4.00
CA PRO A 30 -14.12 1.22 2.73
C PRO A 30 -13.13 2.39 2.67
N PHE A 31 -12.68 2.75 1.46
CA PHE A 31 -11.66 3.78 1.26
C PHE A 31 -12.17 5.18 1.62
N PRO A 32 -11.67 5.84 2.68
CA PRO A 32 -12.16 7.16 3.09
C PRO A 32 -11.73 8.24 2.11
N GLN A 33 -12.68 9.01 1.55
CA GLN A 33 -12.38 10.15 0.69
C GLN A 33 -12.53 11.46 1.46
N ASP A 34 -11.62 11.73 2.37
CA ASP A 34 -11.57 12.96 3.12
C ASP A 34 -10.14 13.42 3.38
N LYS A 35 -10.00 14.71 3.65
CA LYS A 35 -8.69 15.34 3.77
C LYS A 35 -7.92 14.88 5.01
N ASN A 36 -8.60 14.51 6.10
CA ASN A 36 -7.93 14.07 7.32
C ASN A 36 -7.27 12.71 7.10
N PHE A 37 -7.97 11.80 6.43
CA PHE A 37 -7.38 10.54 5.99
C PHE A 37 -6.19 10.78 5.06
N ALA A 38 -6.36 11.63 4.04
CA ALA A 38 -5.28 11.98 3.11
C ALA A 38 -4.05 12.56 3.83
N LEU A 39 -4.25 13.44 4.81
CA LEU A 39 -3.16 13.99 5.61
C LEU A 39 -2.45 12.93 6.45
N GLN A 40 -3.19 12.02 7.10
CA GLN A 40 -2.61 10.91 7.86
C GLN A 40 -1.73 10.01 7.00
N LEU A 41 -2.14 9.73 5.75
CA LEU A 41 -1.32 8.95 4.81
C LEU A 41 0.04 9.63 4.56
N LEU A 42 0.08 10.96 4.44
CA LEU A 42 1.32 11.70 4.18
C LEU A 42 2.19 11.86 5.45
N ILE A 43 1.57 11.98 6.63
CA ILE A 43 2.28 12.25 7.88
C ILE A 43 3.15 11.07 8.34
N ASN A 44 2.76 9.82 8.05
CA ASN A 44 3.44 8.66 8.63
C ASN A 44 4.95 8.63 8.28
N GLU A 45 5.27 8.89 7.01
CA GLU A 45 6.65 8.96 6.50
C GLU A 45 7.35 10.30 6.78
N ALA A 46 6.64 11.27 7.37
CA ALA A 46 7.20 12.59 7.71
C ALA A 46 8.06 12.57 9.00
N TYR A 47 8.19 11.40 9.62
CA TYR A 47 9.03 11.17 10.79
C TYR A 47 10.00 10.02 10.55
N GLY A 48 11.21 10.13 11.10
CA GLY A 48 12.15 9.03 11.25
C GLY A 48 12.23 8.56 12.70
N PHE A 49 13.03 7.52 12.94
CA PHE A 49 13.32 7.00 14.27
C PHE A 49 14.82 7.11 14.56
N ASP A 50 15.17 7.65 15.73
CA ASP A 50 16.56 7.66 16.19
C ASP A 50 16.99 6.29 16.74
N GLU A 51 18.25 6.16 17.18
CA GLU A 51 18.80 4.92 17.75
C GLU A 51 18.05 4.43 19.00
N ASN A 52 17.28 5.29 19.65
CA ASN A 52 16.48 4.97 20.83
C ASN A 52 14.99 4.79 20.49
N PHE A 53 14.63 4.70 19.21
CA PHE A 53 13.26 4.62 18.70
C PHE A 53 12.38 5.83 19.05
N ASN A 54 12.98 7.00 19.31
CA ASN A 54 12.20 8.24 19.40
C ASN A 54 11.88 8.75 17.99
N ARG A 55 10.64 9.17 17.79
CA ARG A 55 10.23 9.85 16.55
C ARG A 55 10.88 11.22 16.46
N TYR A 56 11.45 11.54 15.31
CA TYR A 56 11.93 12.89 15.01
C TYR A 56 11.41 13.34 13.63
N PRO A 57 11.14 14.63 13.43
CA PRO A 57 10.65 15.13 12.16
C PRO A 57 11.74 15.05 11.09
N ASN A 58 11.46 14.39 9.96
CA ASN A 58 12.40 14.24 8.84
C ASN A 58 12.07 15.17 7.66
N SER A 59 10.93 15.89 7.70
CA SER A 59 10.41 16.70 6.59
C SER A 59 9.80 18.03 7.05
N PRO A 60 9.50 18.97 6.13
CA PRO A 60 8.71 20.16 6.45
C PRO A 60 7.36 19.83 7.10
N LEU A 61 6.66 18.79 6.62
CA LEU A 61 5.38 18.36 7.19
C LEU A 61 5.56 17.86 8.62
N GLY A 62 6.55 17.00 8.87
CA GLY A 62 6.83 16.48 10.21
C GLY A 62 7.29 17.56 11.20
N LYS A 63 7.90 18.64 10.72
CA LYS A 63 8.23 19.80 11.57
C LYS A 63 7.01 20.65 11.93
N ALA A 64 6.00 20.66 11.06
CA ALA A 64 4.81 21.49 11.21
C ALA A 64 3.74 20.85 12.11
N ILE A 65 3.72 19.52 12.18
CA ILE A 65 2.77 18.74 12.98
C ILE A 65 3.56 18.01 14.07
N SER A 66 3.01 17.94 15.29
CA SER A 66 3.66 17.16 16.36
C SER A 66 3.57 15.67 16.06
N PRO A 67 4.59 14.83 16.34
CA PRO A 67 4.47 13.39 16.22
C PRO A 67 3.39 12.77 17.12
N ASP A 68 2.94 13.52 18.14
CA ASP A 68 1.82 13.13 19.03
C ASP A 68 0.44 13.42 18.43
N LYS A 69 0.36 14.20 17.34
CA LYS A 69 -0.88 14.56 16.65
C LYS A 69 -1.05 13.69 15.41
N PHE A 70 -1.71 12.55 15.58
CA PHE A 70 -1.90 11.58 14.50
C PHE A 70 -3.33 11.05 14.41
N GLN A 71 -4.18 11.31 15.41
CA GLN A 71 -5.57 10.91 15.36
C GLN A 71 -6.37 11.87 14.46
N PRO A 72 -7.47 11.44 13.82
CA PRO A 72 -8.31 12.31 13.01
C PRO A 72 -8.71 13.60 13.75
N ASP A 73 -9.13 13.49 15.01
CA ASP A 73 -9.56 14.62 15.84
C ASP A 73 -8.42 15.62 16.11
N ASP A 74 -7.15 15.18 16.10
CA ASP A 74 -5.99 16.08 16.28
C ASP A 74 -5.74 16.96 15.04
N LEU A 75 -6.24 16.51 13.88
CA LEU A 75 -5.96 17.06 12.56
C LEU A 75 -7.11 17.91 12.00
N ASP A 76 -8.33 17.78 12.52
CA ASP A 76 -9.53 18.49 12.07
C ASP A 76 -9.31 19.99 11.84
N ASP A 77 -8.71 20.68 12.82
CA ASP A 77 -8.45 22.13 12.74
C ASP A 77 -7.24 22.50 11.88
N LEU A 78 -6.43 21.51 11.50
CA LEU A 78 -5.16 21.70 10.80
C LEU A 78 -5.25 21.35 9.32
N VAL A 79 -6.14 20.43 8.96
CA VAL A 79 -6.10 19.73 7.68
C VAL A 79 -6.16 20.66 6.47
N ASP A 80 -6.98 21.70 6.51
CA ASP A 80 -7.11 22.68 5.42
C ASP A 80 -5.87 23.56 5.24
N SER A 81 -4.95 23.59 6.21
CA SER A 81 -3.66 24.26 6.07
C SER A 81 -2.67 23.47 5.22
N TYR A 82 -2.88 22.15 5.05
CA TYR A 82 -1.96 21.24 4.37
C TYR A 82 -2.56 20.61 3.12
N ILE A 83 -3.84 20.25 3.16
CA ILE A 83 -4.55 19.56 2.08
C ILE A 83 -5.60 20.49 1.49
N LYS A 84 -5.39 20.86 0.23
CA LYS A 84 -6.34 21.68 -0.53
C LYS A 84 -7.54 20.85 -0.98
N ASP A 85 -7.30 19.65 -1.50
CA ASP A 85 -8.34 18.76 -2.01
C ASP A 85 -7.88 17.29 -2.00
N THR A 86 -8.83 16.37 -2.00
CA THR A 86 -8.56 14.94 -2.21
C THR A 86 -9.69 14.26 -2.96
N ILE A 87 -9.32 13.39 -3.89
CA ILE A 87 -10.26 12.59 -4.68
C ILE A 87 -9.72 11.19 -4.88
N ILE A 88 -10.59 10.19 -4.76
CA ILE A 88 -10.35 8.85 -5.28
C ILE A 88 -10.86 8.83 -6.71
N TYR A 89 -9.95 8.75 -7.68
CA TYR A 89 -10.33 8.77 -9.09
C TYR A 89 -10.39 7.38 -9.71
N GLU A 90 -9.85 6.37 -9.05
CA GLU A 90 -10.01 4.98 -9.45
C GLU A 90 -10.05 4.09 -8.21
N ALA A 91 -11.00 3.14 -8.16
CA ALA A 91 -11.09 2.11 -7.13
C ALA A 91 -11.60 0.81 -7.75
N GLN A 92 -11.03 -0.32 -7.32
CA GLN A 92 -11.36 -1.66 -7.83
C GLN A 92 -11.46 -2.68 -6.70
N ASN A 93 -12.04 -3.84 -7.01
CA ASN A 93 -12.30 -4.96 -6.10
C ASN A 93 -13.16 -4.56 -4.89
N LEU A 94 -14.17 -3.72 -5.13
CA LEU A 94 -15.15 -3.27 -4.14
C LEU A 94 -16.58 -3.59 -4.60
N PRO A 95 -17.51 -3.88 -3.67
CA PRO A 95 -17.33 -3.90 -2.22
C PRO A 95 -16.45 -5.06 -1.74
N TRP A 96 -15.78 -4.87 -0.60
CA TRP A 96 -15.02 -5.93 0.08
C TRP A 96 -15.97 -6.79 0.91
N ASP A 97 -15.92 -8.11 0.71
CA ASP A 97 -16.64 -9.10 1.52
C ASP A 97 -15.64 -10.15 2.00
N GLU A 98 -15.29 -10.09 3.29
CA GLU A 98 -14.37 -11.03 3.91
C GLU A 98 -14.93 -12.45 3.95
N SER A 99 -16.26 -12.61 4.06
CA SER A 99 -16.89 -13.93 4.09
C SER A 99 -16.77 -14.61 2.72
N GLU A 100 -17.02 -13.87 1.63
CA GLU A 100 -16.80 -14.38 0.26
C GLU A 100 -15.33 -14.73 0.03
N ALA A 101 -14.40 -13.92 0.56
CA ALA A 101 -12.96 -14.20 0.43
C ALA A 101 -12.55 -15.45 1.20
N HIS A 102 -13.11 -15.70 2.39
CA HIS A 102 -12.89 -16.93 3.16
C HIS A 102 -13.47 -18.16 2.45
N GLU A 103 -14.70 -18.06 1.92
CA GLU A 103 -15.31 -19.16 1.14
C GLU A 103 -14.43 -19.55 -0.06
N GLN A 104 -13.79 -18.58 -0.72
CA GLN A 104 -12.84 -18.87 -1.81
C GLN A 104 -11.60 -19.63 -1.32
N MET A 105 -11.15 -19.43 -0.08
CA MET A 105 -10.02 -20.19 0.46
C MET A 105 -10.44 -21.62 0.80
N ASP A 106 -11.66 -21.79 1.34
CA ASP A 106 -12.26 -23.11 1.59
C ASP A 106 -12.37 -23.91 0.28
N GLU A 107 -12.82 -23.28 -0.81
CA GLU A 107 -12.87 -23.89 -2.14
C GLU A 107 -11.49 -24.33 -2.65
N LEU A 108 -10.43 -23.58 -2.33
CA LEU A 108 -9.06 -23.94 -2.70
C LEU A 108 -8.57 -25.15 -1.90
N CYS A 109 -8.81 -25.20 -0.58
CA CYS A 109 -8.50 -26.36 0.25
C CYS A 109 -9.20 -27.63 -0.25
N HIS A 110 -10.49 -27.54 -0.57
CA HIS A 110 -11.23 -28.66 -1.16
C HIS A 110 -10.68 -29.11 -2.51
N LYS A 111 -10.22 -28.16 -3.34
CA LYS A 111 -9.62 -28.46 -4.65
C LYS A 111 -8.27 -29.18 -4.50
N ASP A 112 -7.57 -28.94 -3.40
CA ASP A 112 -6.36 -29.67 -3.02
C ASP A 112 -6.67 -31.06 -2.42
N GLY A 113 -7.95 -31.37 -2.23
CA GLY A 113 -8.45 -32.68 -1.82
C GLY A 113 -8.64 -32.82 -0.30
N LEU A 114 -8.66 -31.70 0.43
CA LEU A 114 -8.88 -31.68 1.88
C LEU A 114 -10.37 -31.63 2.23
N GLU A 115 -10.72 -32.24 3.35
CA GLU A 115 -12.00 -32.09 4.05
C GLU A 115 -11.82 -31.17 5.28
N ASP A 116 -12.87 -30.45 5.70
CA ASP A 116 -12.81 -29.44 6.79
C ASP A 116 -12.28 -29.98 8.13
N GLU A 117 -12.37 -31.30 8.34
CA GLU A 117 -11.93 -31.98 9.57
C GLU A 117 -10.48 -32.48 9.49
N ASP A 118 -9.80 -32.32 8.35
CA ASP A 118 -8.41 -32.77 8.17
C ASP A 118 -7.44 -31.94 9.04
N ASP A 119 -6.48 -32.61 9.69
CA ASP A 119 -5.50 -31.97 10.58
C ASP A 119 -4.66 -30.88 9.86
N ASP A 120 -4.49 -31.01 8.54
CA ASP A 120 -3.70 -30.09 7.70
C ASP A 120 -4.54 -28.93 7.10
N TRP A 121 -5.85 -28.87 7.38
CA TRP A 121 -6.77 -27.85 6.82
C TRP A 121 -6.32 -26.43 7.16
N ASP A 122 -6.08 -26.15 8.44
CA ASP A 122 -5.73 -24.80 8.91
C ASP A 122 -4.41 -24.30 8.27
N GLU A 123 -3.44 -25.19 8.05
CA GLU A 123 -2.17 -24.83 7.43
C GLU A 123 -2.37 -24.49 5.95
N ALA A 124 -3.03 -25.37 5.19
CA ALA A 124 -3.33 -25.14 3.78
C ALA A 124 -4.19 -23.88 3.55
N TRP A 125 -5.21 -23.68 4.39
CA TRP A 125 -6.06 -22.50 4.33
C TRP A 125 -5.26 -21.22 4.55
N ASN A 126 -4.38 -21.21 5.56
CA ASN A 126 -3.52 -20.05 5.83
C ASN A 126 -2.53 -19.78 4.69
N GLU A 127 -2.02 -20.82 4.02
CA GLU A 127 -1.17 -20.65 2.83
C GLU A 127 -1.95 -19.96 1.70
N HIS A 128 -3.15 -20.43 1.39
CA HIS A 128 -4.03 -19.81 0.39
C HIS A 128 -4.37 -18.36 0.75
N TRP A 129 -4.65 -18.10 2.03
CA TRP A 129 -4.93 -16.75 2.52
C TRP A 129 -3.73 -15.82 2.40
N ILE A 130 -2.52 -16.29 2.73
CA ILE A 130 -1.29 -15.52 2.55
C ILE A 130 -1.06 -15.21 1.07
N GLU A 131 -1.27 -16.18 0.17
CA GLU A 131 -1.16 -15.95 -1.28
C GLU A 131 -2.23 -15.01 -1.82
N PHE A 132 -3.47 -15.07 -1.29
CA PHE A 132 -4.53 -14.13 -1.61
C PHE A 132 -4.08 -12.68 -1.38
N TRP A 133 -3.46 -12.40 -0.23
CA TRP A 133 -2.95 -11.07 0.13
C TRP A 133 -1.69 -10.65 -0.64
N LYS A 134 -1.11 -11.53 -1.46
CA LYS A 134 -0.02 -11.18 -2.39
C LYS A 134 -0.53 -10.81 -3.79
N ASP A 135 -1.75 -11.20 -4.17
CA ASP A 135 -2.28 -10.93 -5.51
C ASP A 135 -2.95 -9.55 -5.60
N TYR A 136 -2.24 -8.61 -6.22
CA TYR A 136 -2.70 -7.24 -6.47
C TYR A 136 -3.99 -7.13 -7.28
N ASN A 137 -4.40 -8.17 -8.01
CA ASN A 137 -5.63 -8.15 -8.78
C ASN A 137 -6.86 -8.55 -7.97
N ARG A 138 -6.68 -9.14 -6.78
CA ARG A 138 -7.79 -9.64 -5.94
C ARG A 138 -8.10 -8.71 -4.78
N ILE A 139 -7.10 -7.99 -4.29
CA ILE A 139 -7.22 -7.14 -3.11
C ILE A 139 -7.87 -5.79 -3.49
N PRO A 140 -8.75 -5.23 -2.65
CA PRO A 140 -9.24 -3.87 -2.81
C PRO A 140 -8.12 -2.84 -2.90
N TRP A 141 -8.24 -1.94 -3.86
CA TRP A 141 -7.31 -0.82 -4.02
C TRP A 141 -8.01 0.43 -4.56
N ALA A 142 -7.41 1.58 -4.26
CA ALA A 142 -7.83 2.88 -4.73
C ALA A 142 -6.63 3.77 -5.08
N ILE A 143 -6.77 4.60 -6.10
CA ILE A 143 -5.80 5.67 -6.40
C ILE A 143 -6.39 7.01 -5.95
N TYR A 144 -5.69 7.59 -4.99
CA TYR A 144 -5.95 8.92 -4.46
C TYR A 144 -5.13 9.93 -5.23
N ARG A 145 -5.75 11.05 -5.57
CA ARG A 145 -5.03 12.30 -5.82
C ARG A 145 -5.19 13.19 -4.61
N ILE A 146 -4.06 13.62 -4.04
CA ILE A 146 -4.02 14.54 -2.91
C ILE A 146 -3.37 15.82 -3.40
N THR A 147 -4.15 16.91 -3.43
CA THR A 147 -3.65 18.23 -3.78
C THR A 147 -3.26 18.96 -2.50
N THR A 148 -1.99 19.34 -2.37
CA THR A 148 -1.50 20.04 -1.18
C THR A 148 -1.63 21.55 -1.33
N THR A 149 -1.60 22.26 -0.21
CA THR A 149 -1.56 23.74 -0.20
C THR A 149 -0.18 24.28 -0.55
N ASP A 150 0.87 23.49 -0.33
CA ASP A 150 2.26 23.79 -0.65
C ASP A 150 2.99 22.49 -1.06
N PRO A 151 3.79 22.50 -2.14
CA PRO A 151 4.58 21.33 -2.58
C PRO A 151 5.42 20.70 -1.46
N GLN A 152 5.95 21.53 -0.55
CA GLN A 152 6.91 21.09 0.48
C GLN A 152 6.34 20.04 1.45
N TRP A 153 5.00 19.93 1.54
CA TRP A 153 4.33 18.95 2.40
C TRP A 153 4.52 17.50 1.96
N THR A 154 5.02 17.29 0.75
CA THR A 154 5.32 15.95 0.22
C THR A 154 6.81 15.73 0.00
N ASP A 155 7.69 16.62 0.46
CA ASP A 155 9.12 16.58 0.16
C ASP A 155 9.82 15.28 0.58
N HIS A 156 9.35 14.63 1.65
CA HIS A 156 9.87 13.35 2.13
C HIS A 156 9.41 12.14 1.33
N LEU A 157 8.52 12.32 0.37
CA LEU A 157 8.01 11.25 -0.47
C LEU A 157 8.69 11.23 -1.83
N GLU A 158 9.06 10.03 -2.27
CA GLU A 158 9.66 9.77 -3.58
C GLU A 158 8.74 8.91 -4.45
N LYS A 159 8.81 9.09 -5.78
CA LYS A 159 8.03 8.27 -6.71
C LYS A 159 8.45 6.79 -6.56
N TYR A 160 7.46 5.91 -6.51
CA TYR A 160 7.55 4.47 -6.23
C TYR A 160 8.01 4.11 -4.82
N GLN A 161 8.12 5.06 -3.90
CA GLN A 161 8.27 4.73 -2.49
C GLN A 161 7.05 3.95 -2.01
N GLU A 162 7.31 2.88 -1.26
CA GLU A 162 6.30 2.08 -0.59
C GLU A 162 6.41 2.25 0.92
N PHE A 163 5.25 2.29 1.59
CA PHE A 163 5.18 2.33 3.04
C PHE A 163 3.82 1.85 3.53
N ASP A 164 3.78 1.55 4.82
CA ASP A 164 2.60 1.07 5.50
C ASP A 164 1.89 2.21 6.24
N SER A 165 0.58 2.11 6.40
CA SER A 165 -0.18 3.05 7.23
C SER A 165 -1.29 2.38 8.01
N ALA A 166 -1.53 2.93 9.20
CA ALA A 166 -2.69 2.64 10.04
C ALA A 166 -3.66 3.83 10.09
N ALA A 167 -3.59 4.73 9.10
CA ALA A 167 -4.51 5.86 8.98
C ALA A 167 -5.96 5.37 9.01
N TYR A 168 -6.85 6.16 9.60
CA TYR A 168 -8.27 5.87 9.59
C TYR A 168 -9.06 7.17 9.53
N SER A 169 -10.37 7.09 9.28
CA SER A 169 -11.24 8.27 9.22
C SER A 169 -12.46 8.10 10.11
N ASN A 170 -12.86 9.20 10.73
CA ASN A 170 -14.16 9.34 11.39
C ASN A 170 -15.27 9.80 10.43
N SER A 171 -14.92 10.06 9.16
CA SER A 171 -15.85 10.51 8.13
C SER A 171 -16.71 9.36 7.59
N TYR A 172 -17.96 9.68 7.27
CA TYR A 172 -18.87 8.78 6.54
C TYR A 172 -18.67 8.86 5.01
N ASN A 173 -17.79 9.73 4.51
CA ASN A 173 -17.52 9.84 3.08
C ASN A 173 -16.44 8.84 2.67
N SER A 174 -16.87 7.68 2.17
CA SER A 174 -15.99 6.63 1.68
C SER A 174 -16.45 6.07 0.34
N VAL A 175 -15.52 5.46 -0.39
CA VAL A 175 -15.78 4.72 -1.62
C VAL A 175 -15.82 3.24 -1.29
N ASP A 176 -16.99 2.64 -1.50
CA ASP A 176 -17.31 1.24 -1.19
C ASP A 176 -17.67 0.43 -2.44
N ARG A 177 -17.45 1.00 -3.63
CA ARG A 177 -17.75 0.39 -4.92
C ARG A 177 -16.72 0.76 -5.97
N ASN A 178 -16.55 -0.10 -6.96
CA ASN A 178 -15.69 0.19 -8.11
C ASN A 178 -16.06 1.54 -8.74
N THR A 179 -15.05 2.38 -8.94
CA THR A 179 -15.24 3.77 -9.37
C THR A 179 -14.13 4.14 -10.34
N LYS A 180 -14.48 4.95 -11.34
CA LYS A 180 -13.52 5.64 -12.19
C LYS A 180 -14.03 7.04 -12.49
N VAL A 181 -13.21 8.04 -12.19
CA VAL A 181 -13.49 9.46 -12.39
C VAL A 181 -12.39 10.03 -13.28
N ASP A 182 -12.78 10.83 -14.27
CA ASP A 182 -11.82 11.49 -15.13
C ASP A 182 -11.08 12.60 -14.35
N VAL A 183 -9.77 12.48 -14.28
CA VAL A 183 -8.87 13.54 -13.78
C VAL A 183 -7.83 13.86 -14.84
N THR A 184 -7.31 15.09 -14.83
CA THR A 184 -6.26 15.51 -15.77
C THR A 184 -4.97 14.76 -15.49
N ASN A 185 -4.37 14.10 -16.49
CA ASN A 185 -3.13 13.33 -16.35
C ASN A 185 -3.20 12.28 -15.20
N PRO A 186 -4.09 11.29 -15.29
CA PRO A 186 -4.20 10.26 -14.25
C PRO A 186 -2.98 9.33 -14.26
N SER A 187 -2.44 8.99 -13.10
CA SER A 187 -1.51 7.86 -12.99
C SER A 187 -2.20 6.58 -13.44
N GLN A 188 -1.44 5.71 -14.10
CA GLN A 188 -1.93 4.39 -14.50
C GLN A 188 -1.27 3.33 -13.61
N ILE A 189 -2.08 2.44 -13.03
CA ILE A 189 -1.56 1.31 -12.25
C ILE A 189 -0.62 0.42 -13.08
N SER A 190 -0.84 0.35 -14.41
CA SER A 190 0.02 -0.37 -15.34
C SER A 190 1.46 0.17 -15.38
N ASP A 191 1.66 1.46 -15.13
CA ASP A 191 2.99 2.08 -15.17
C ASP A 191 3.84 1.59 -13.99
N TYR A 192 3.22 1.49 -12.81
CA TYR A 192 3.85 0.92 -11.62
C TYR A 192 4.08 -0.60 -11.73
N ILE A 193 3.10 -1.37 -12.22
CA ILE A 193 3.30 -2.81 -12.43
C ILE A 193 4.44 -3.07 -13.41
N SER A 194 4.60 -2.20 -14.42
CA SER A 194 5.72 -2.29 -15.36
C SER A 194 7.06 -1.95 -14.70
N SER A 195 7.10 -0.95 -13.79
CA SER A 195 8.33 -0.62 -13.05
C SER A 195 8.76 -1.72 -12.08
N GLU A 196 7.84 -2.32 -11.32
CA GLU A 196 8.17 -3.47 -10.43
C GLU A 196 8.78 -4.63 -11.21
N LYS A 197 8.22 -4.95 -12.40
CA LYS A 197 8.75 -6.01 -13.26
C LYS A 197 10.14 -5.69 -13.79
N GLN A 198 10.40 -4.43 -14.13
CA GLN A 198 11.71 -4.00 -14.60
C GLN A 198 12.76 -4.09 -13.47
N GLU A 199 12.47 -3.58 -12.28
CA GLU A 199 13.39 -3.65 -11.13
C GLU A 199 13.70 -5.09 -10.74
N SER A 200 12.69 -5.97 -10.78
CA SER A 200 12.88 -7.41 -10.54
C SER A 200 13.80 -8.05 -11.58
N SER A 201 13.64 -7.70 -12.86
CA SER A 201 14.50 -8.19 -13.95
C SER A 201 15.95 -7.69 -13.78
N GLU A 202 16.14 -6.41 -13.48
CA GLU A 202 17.48 -5.82 -13.30
C GLU A 202 18.20 -6.39 -12.07
N ALA A 203 17.48 -6.63 -10.98
CA ALA A 203 18.01 -7.28 -9.79
C ALA A 203 18.45 -8.74 -10.08
N LEU A 204 17.65 -9.47 -10.86
CA LEU A 204 17.99 -10.84 -11.28
C LEU A 204 19.22 -10.84 -12.21
N ASP A 205 19.27 -9.96 -13.21
CA ASP A 205 20.44 -9.82 -14.11
C ASP A 205 21.72 -9.44 -13.35
N PHE A 206 21.61 -8.57 -12.34
CA PHE A 206 22.74 -8.21 -11.47
C PHE A 206 23.22 -9.40 -10.63
N LEU A 207 22.29 -10.17 -10.05
CA LEU A 207 22.61 -11.37 -9.27
C LEU A 207 23.19 -12.49 -10.14
N GLU A 208 22.70 -12.69 -11.37
CA GLU A 208 23.29 -13.59 -12.35
C GLU A 208 24.72 -13.16 -12.70
N GLY A 209 24.94 -11.86 -12.95
CA GLY A 209 26.26 -11.29 -13.22
C GLY A 209 27.26 -11.44 -12.06
N ILE A 210 26.79 -11.48 -10.82
CA ILE A 210 27.61 -11.77 -9.63
C ILE A 210 27.86 -13.28 -9.51
N ALA A 211 26.84 -14.11 -9.71
CA ALA A 211 26.93 -15.57 -9.61
C ALA A 211 27.89 -16.16 -10.67
N ASP A 212 27.95 -15.57 -11.87
CA ASP A 212 28.91 -15.97 -12.91
C ASP A 212 30.36 -15.62 -12.57
N LYS A 213 30.58 -14.62 -11.71
CA LYS A 213 31.91 -14.21 -11.23
C LYS A 213 32.35 -14.96 -9.97
N GLN A 214 31.44 -15.65 -9.27
CA GLN A 214 31.75 -16.41 -8.05
C GLN A 214 31.13 -17.81 -8.04
N PRO A 215 31.90 -18.88 -8.32
CA PRO A 215 31.38 -20.24 -8.49
C PRO A 215 30.72 -20.85 -7.23
N ILE A 216 30.92 -20.25 -6.04
CA ILE A 216 30.26 -20.66 -4.80
C ILE A 216 28.81 -20.14 -4.75
N LEU A 217 28.53 -18.93 -5.26
CA LEU A 217 27.19 -18.34 -5.29
C LEU A 217 26.29 -19.02 -6.35
N LYS A 218 26.90 -19.56 -7.42
CA LYS A 218 26.20 -20.32 -8.46
C LYS A 218 25.47 -21.57 -7.93
N LYS A 219 25.96 -22.17 -6.83
CA LYS A 219 25.29 -23.29 -6.14
C LYS A 219 24.12 -22.85 -5.25
N LEU A 220 24.14 -21.63 -4.73
CA LEU A 220 23.09 -21.10 -3.84
C LEU A 220 21.89 -20.59 -4.64
N PHE A 221 22.12 -19.89 -5.77
CA PHE A 221 21.05 -19.33 -6.58
C PHE A 221 20.58 -20.24 -7.72
N GLY A 222 21.33 -21.30 -8.07
CA GLY A 222 20.98 -22.21 -9.18
C GLY A 222 19.66 -22.99 -9.01
N ASN A 223 19.09 -23.03 -7.81
CA ASN A 223 17.75 -23.58 -7.56
C ASN A 223 16.64 -22.51 -7.66
N PHE A 224 16.96 -21.23 -7.50
CA PHE A 224 16.00 -20.12 -7.60
C PHE A 224 15.61 -19.84 -9.05
N PHE A 225 16.57 -19.95 -9.99
CA PHE A 225 16.35 -19.67 -11.42
C PHE A 225 15.69 -20.81 -12.22
N LYS A 226 15.33 -21.93 -11.60
CA LYS A 226 14.73 -23.09 -12.30
C LYS A 226 13.21 -23.16 -12.23
N ASN A 227 12.58 -22.34 -11.39
CA ASN A 227 11.13 -22.39 -11.14
C ASN A 227 10.36 -21.12 -11.53
N ASN A 228 10.97 -20.19 -12.27
CA ASN A 228 10.28 -19.05 -12.90
C ASN A 228 10.31 -19.18 -14.43
#